data_AF-A0AA85K262-F1
#
_entry.id   AF-A0AA85K262-F1
#
_cell.length_a   1.000
_cell.length_b   1.000
_cell.length_c   1.000
_cell.angle_alpha   90.00
_cell.angle_beta   90.00
_cell.angle_gamma   90.00
#
_symmetry.space_group_name_H-M   'P 1'
#
loop_
_entity.id
_entity.type
_entity.pdbx_description
1 polymer ?
#
loop_
_entity_poly.entity_id
_entity_poly.type
_entity_poly.pdbx_seq_one_letter_code
_entity_poly.pdbx_strand_id
1 'polypeptide(L)'
;MFSGTRNMTLYDRVLDVNIDFGDTHTTSVLAFALFYSIDYVFRTFQPEIKDVQSTYALTRFRNYSISVIHAVISGLSSLICLCAYPDLVYNIIESENVFAYHIMGFATGYFVHDIYHNICGGVGLRSLEIILHHITVLTCFFVVSSYRILVCYALFGLLMELNSIFLHARQVLIFLNIAPRSLAYRVNAVANISAYQIDDFVSSLIRD
;
A
#
# COMPACT_ATOMS: atom_id res chain seq x y z
N MET A 1 -35.75 25.43 5.92
CA MET A 1 -34.88 26.55 5.53
C MET A 1 -33.59 25.93 5.04
N PHE A 2 -33.41 25.89 3.72
CA PHE A 2 -32.26 25.27 3.06
C PHE A 2 -30.97 25.97 3.52
N SER A 3 -30.17 25.29 4.34
CA SER A 3 -28.80 25.73 4.63
C SER A 3 -27.94 25.33 3.45
N GLY A 4 -27.57 26.32 2.64
CA GLY A 4 -26.86 26.13 1.37
C GLY A 4 -25.58 25.33 1.54
N THR A 5 -25.49 24.23 0.80
CA THR A 5 -24.24 23.60 0.41
C THR A 5 -23.40 24.67 -0.29
N ARG A 6 -22.40 25.21 0.43
CA ARG A 6 -21.41 26.11 -0.16
C ARG A 6 -20.64 25.27 -1.19
N ASN A 7 -20.83 25.56 -2.48
CA ASN A 7 -20.01 24.95 -3.53
C ASN A 7 -18.58 25.43 -3.34
N MET A 8 -17.73 24.56 -2.76
CA MET A 8 -16.32 24.82 -2.54
C MET A 8 -15.66 24.99 -3.91
N THR A 9 -15.01 26.14 -4.15
CA THR A 9 -14.38 26.39 -5.43
C THR A 9 -13.08 25.60 -5.54
N LEU A 10 -12.59 25.36 -6.76
CA LEU A 10 -11.33 24.65 -7.00
C LEU A 10 -10.14 25.37 -6.31
N TYR A 11 -10.24 26.68 -6.13
CA TYR A 11 -9.29 27.49 -5.35
C TYR A 11 -9.34 27.20 -3.85
N ASP A 12 -10.54 27.08 -3.27
CA ASP A 12 -10.71 26.73 -1.85
C ASP A 12 -10.15 25.32 -1.58
N ARG A 13 -10.40 24.37 -2.51
CA ARG A 13 -9.77 23.04 -2.45
C ARG A 13 -8.24 23.13 -2.45
N VAL A 14 -7.63 23.94 -3.31
CA VAL A 14 -6.17 24.11 -3.40
C VAL A 14 -5.56 24.79 -2.16
N LEU A 15 -6.29 25.66 -1.47
CA LEU A 15 -5.80 26.25 -0.20
C LEU A 15 -5.83 25.23 0.94
N ASP A 16 -6.92 24.46 1.06
CA ASP A 16 -6.99 23.35 2.02
C ASP A 16 -6.00 22.23 1.67
N VAL A 17 -5.66 22.03 0.39
CA VAL A 17 -4.58 21.13 -0.05
C VAL A 17 -3.29 21.42 0.71
N ASN A 18 -2.88 22.68 0.89
CA ASN A 18 -1.58 23.00 1.51
C ASN A 18 -1.50 22.60 2.98
N ILE A 19 -2.62 22.67 3.71
CA ILE A 19 -2.68 22.29 5.12
C ILE A 19 -2.69 20.76 5.24
N ASP A 20 -3.52 20.08 4.44
CA ASP A 20 -3.65 18.62 4.42
C ASP A 20 -2.40 17.92 3.84
N PHE A 21 -1.67 18.58 2.93
CA PHE A 21 -0.36 18.14 2.43
C PHE A 21 0.67 18.08 3.56
N GLY A 22 0.62 19.03 4.50
CA GLY A 22 1.50 19.03 5.68
C GLY A 22 1.31 17.76 6.52
N ASP A 23 0.06 17.40 6.78
CA ASP A 23 -0.30 16.21 7.58
C ASP A 23 -0.05 14.90 6.80
N THR A 24 -0.28 14.92 5.49
CA THR A 24 0.00 13.75 4.62
C THR A 24 1.50 13.53 4.40
N HIS A 25 2.30 14.58 4.35
CA HIS A 25 3.75 14.47 4.29
C HIS A 25 4.35 14.02 5.60
N THR A 26 3.86 14.54 6.73
CA THR A 26 4.32 14.09 8.05
C THR A 26 4.01 12.61 8.27
N THR A 27 2.81 12.14 7.89
CA THR A 27 2.48 10.71 7.92
C THR A 27 3.37 9.88 7.00
N SER A 28 3.66 10.37 5.79
CA SER A 28 4.59 9.69 4.86
C SER A 28 6.00 9.57 5.43
N VAL A 29 6.52 10.63 6.03
CA VAL A 29 7.86 10.65 6.66
C VAL A 29 7.90 9.72 7.88
N LEU A 30 6.87 9.75 8.71
CA LEU A 30 6.74 8.85 9.86
C LEU A 30 6.65 7.39 9.42
N ALA A 31 5.89 7.10 8.37
CA ALA A 31 5.78 5.76 7.80
C ALA A 31 7.13 5.29 7.24
N PHE A 32 7.84 6.13 6.48
CA PHE A 32 9.19 5.81 6.00
C PHE A 32 10.14 5.48 7.15
N ALA A 33 10.15 6.31 8.20
CA ALA A 33 10.98 6.08 9.39
C ALA A 33 10.60 4.79 10.13
N LEU A 34 9.30 4.46 10.20
CA LEU A 34 8.80 3.23 10.78
C LEU A 34 9.27 2.01 9.98
N PHE A 35 9.09 2.02 8.65
CA PHE A 35 9.53 0.90 7.81
C PHE A 35 11.05 0.73 7.80
N TYR A 36 11.80 1.83 7.80
CA TYR A 36 13.24 1.81 7.95
C TYR A 36 13.68 1.21 9.30
N SER A 37 12.98 1.57 10.39
CA SER A 37 13.24 1.01 11.72
C SER A 37 12.95 -0.49 11.77
N ILE A 38 11.85 -0.92 11.13
CA ILE A 38 11.51 -2.34 10.99
C ILE A 38 12.60 -3.07 10.19
N ASP A 39 13.03 -2.54 9.05
CA ASP A 39 14.11 -3.11 8.22
C ASP A 39 15.41 -3.27 9.03
N TYR A 40 15.76 -2.24 9.81
CA TYR A 40 16.92 -2.25 10.69
C TYR A 40 16.83 -3.37 11.73
N VAL A 41 15.68 -3.51 12.41
CA VAL A 41 15.45 -4.57 13.40
C VAL A 41 15.56 -5.95 12.78
N PHE A 42 14.93 -6.17 11.61
CA PHE A 42 15.04 -7.44 10.88
C PHE A 42 16.48 -7.76 10.50
N ARG A 43 17.26 -6.74 10.10
CA ARG A 43 18.69 -6.91 9.79
C ARG A 43 19.50 -7.31 11.03
N THR A 44 19.19 -6.78 12.21
CA THR A 44 19.87 -7.15 13.47
C THR A 44 19.62 -8.61 13.86
N PHE A 45 18.44 -9.16 13.55
CA PHE A 45 18.10 -10.55 13.84
C PHE A 45 18.63 -11.55 12.80
N GLN A 46 19.09 -11.10 11.63
CA GLN A 46 19.62 -11.99 10.60
C GLN A 46 21.08 -12.38 10.91
N PRO A 47 21.41 -13.68 10.88
CA PRO A 47 22.80 -14.12 11.05
C PRO A 47 23.66 -13.61 9.91
N GLU A 48 24.91 -13.22 10.21
CA GLU A 48 25.86 -12.79 9.19
C GLU A 48 26.36 -14.03 8.41
N ILE A 49 25.80 -14.22 7.22
CA ILE A 49 26.15 -15.32 6.32
C ILE A 49 27.14 -14.82 5.26
N LYS A 50 28.28 -15.50 5.12
CA LYS A 50 29.33 -15.14 4.13
C LYS A 50 28.99 -15.58 2.70
N ASP A 51 28.00 -16.46 2.52
CA ASP A 51 27.53 -16.90 1.21
C ASP A 51 26.66 -15.83 0.54
N VAL A 52 27.06 -15.41 -0.67
CA VAL A 52 26.41 -14.33 -1.42
C VAL A 52 24.96 -14.69 -1.79
N GLN A 53 24.71 -15.95 -2.13
CA GLN A 53 23.38 -16.40 -2.56
C GLN A 53 22.40 -16.47 -1.39
N SER A 54 22.85 -16.96 -0.22
CA SER A 54 22.07 -16.94 1.02
C SER A 54 21.79 -15.51 1.51
N THR A 55 22.76 -14.60 1.41
CA THR A 55 22.59 -13.18 1.79
C THR A 55 21.59 -12.45 0.89
N TYR A 56 21.60 -12.73 -0.42
CA TYR A 56 20.59 -12.22 -1.34
C TYR A 56 19.18 -12.74 -0.99
N ALA A 57 19.07 -14.04 -0.69
CA ALA A 57 17.79 -14.65 -0.29
C ALA A 57 17.25 -14.05 1.02
N LEU A 58 18.11 -13.80 2.01
CA LEU A 58 17.75 -13.16 3.28
C LEU A 58 17.29 -11.71 3.09
N THR A 59 17.97 -10.95 2.24
CA THR A 59 17.59 -9.57 1.91
C THR A 59 16.22 -9.52 1.23
N ARG A 60 15.97 -10.47 0.31
CA ARG A 60 14.70 -10.59 -0.40
C ARG A 60 13.56 -11.03 0.52
N PHE A 61 13.83 -11.94 1.45
CA PHE A 61 12.86 -12.36 2.47
C PHE A 61 12.47 -11.19 3.39
N ARG A 62 13.44 -10.34 3.75
CA ARG A 62 13.20 -9.15 4.56
C ARG A 62 12.30 -8.16 3.83
N ASN A 63 12.62 -7.82 2.58
CA ASN A 63 11.78 -6.91 1.79
C ASN A 63 10.34 -7.45 1.67
N TYR A 64 10.22 -8.75 1.40
CA TYR A 64 8.93 -9.42 1.34
C TYR A 64 8.15 -9.37 2.66
N SER A 65 8.82 -9.50 3.81
CA SER A 65 8.16 -9.43 5.12
C SER A 65 7.59 -8.03 5.36
N ILE A 66 8.35 -7.00 4.98
CA ILE A 66 7.95 -5.59 5.10
C ILE A 66 6.78 -5.28 4.18
N SER A 67 6.81 -5.78 2.94
CA SER A 67 5.72 -5.57 1.98
C SER A 67 4.39 -6.18 2.44
N VAL A 68 4.42 -7.38 3.05
CA VAL A 68 3.22 -8.00 3.63
C VAL A 68 2.67 -7.18 4.79
N ILE A 69 3.53 -6.66 5.67
CA ILE A 69 3.10 -5.79 6.79
C ILE A 69 2.41 -4.54 6.25
N HIS A 70 3.02 -3.90 5.25
CA HIS A 70 2.42 -2.75 4.60
C HIS A 70 1.04 -3.08 4.03
N ALA A 71 0.94 -4.12 3.20
CA ALA A 71 -0.29 -4.53 2.53
C ALA A 71 -1.44 -4.77 3.51
N VAL A 72 -1.16 -5.51 4.59
CA VAL A 72 -2.16 -5.82 5.61
C VAL A 72 -2.65 -4.56 6.29
N ILE A 73 -1.75 -3.66 6.67
CA ILE A 73 -2.13 -2.42 7.37
C ILE A 73 -2.87 -1.47 6.42
N SER A 74 -2.32 -1.20 5.23
CA SER A 74 -2.91 -0.25 4.27
C SER A 74 -4.24 -0.76 3.72
N GLY A 75 -4.33 -2.06 3.40
CA GLY A 75 -5.55 -2.65 2.88
C GLY A 75 -6.66 -2.79 3.92
N LEU A 76 -6.36 -3.23 5.16
CA LEU A 76 -7.38 -3.24 6.23
C LEU A 76 -7.84 -1.82 6.58
N SER A 77 -6.92 -0.85 6.63
CA SER A 77 -7.28 0.54 6.89
C SER A 77 -8.15 1.12 5.76
N SER A 78 -7.85 0.78 4.51
CA SER A 78 -8.66 1.16 3.34
C SER A 78 -10.06 0.55 3.39
N LEU A 79 -10.17 -0.72 3.74
CA LEU A 79 -11.46 -1.41 3.92
C LEU A 79 -12.30 -0.73 5.02
N ILE A 80 -11.69 -0.47 6.18
CA ILE A 80 -12.34 0.22 7.29
C ILE A 80 -12.80 1.61 6.86
N CYS A 81 -11.97 2.36 6.14
CA CYS A 81 -12.30 3.68 5.63
C CYS A 81 -13.52 3.65 4.70
N LEU A 82 -13.54 2.73 3.72
CA LEU A 82 -14.64 2.60 2.77
C LEU A 82 -15.96 2.15 3.44
N CYS A 83 -15.88 1.29 4.45
CA CYS A 83 -17.06 0.84 5.20
C CYS A 83 -17.59 1.91 6.16
N ALA A 84 -16.70 2.68 6.81
CA ALA A 84 -17.07 3.71 7.78
C ALA A 84 -17.62 4.98 7.11
N TYR A 85 -17.17 5.27 5.88
CA TYR A 85 -17.54 6.47 5.13
C TYR A 85 -18.15 6.10 3.78
N PRO A 86 -19.44 5.68 3.75
CA PRO A 86 -20.10 5.25 2.51
C PRO A 86 -20.20 6.36 1.46
N ASP A 87 -20.10 7.64 1.88
CA ASP A 87 -20.04 8.79 0.99
C ASP A 87 -18.86 8.71 -0.01
N LEU A 88 -17.77 8.03 0.34
CA LEU A 88 -16.64 7.77 -0.57
C LEU A 88 -17.05 6.86 -1.73
N VAL A 89 -17.93 5.90 -1.49
CA VAL A 89 -18.41 4.94 -2.49
C VAL A 89 -19.55 5.55 -3.30
N TYR A 90 -20.43 6.32 -2.65
CA TYR A 90 -21.56 6.96 -3.32
C TYR A 90 -21.11 8.06 -4.30
N ASN A 91 -20.09 8.85 -3.93
CA ASN A 91 -19.52 9.88 -4.80
C ASN A 91 -18.01 9.66 -4.99
N ILE A 92 -17.69 8.66 -5.81
CA ILE A 92 -16.31 8.18 -6.08
C ILE A 92 -15.37 9.28 -6.61
N ILE A 93 -15.92 10.29 -7.28
CA ILE A 93 -15.14 11.34 -7.94
C ILE A 93 -14.76 12.46 -6.98
N GLU A 94 -15.74 13.00 -6.24
CA GLU A 94 -15.55 14.25 -5.49
C GLU A 94 -15.48 14.07 -3.99
N SER A 95 -15.90 12.91 -3.47
CA SER A 95 -15.87 12.60 -2.05
C SER A 95 -14.44 12.35 -1.58
N GLU A 96 -14.15 12.83 -0.39
CA GLU A 96 -12.82 12.81 0.19
C GLU A 96 -12.89 12.62 1.70
N ASN A 97 -11.79 12.13 2.27
CA ASN A 97 -11.68 11.90 3.69
C ASN A 97 -10.25 12.09 4.16
N VAL A 98 -10.05 12.83 5.25
CA VAL A 98 -8.73 13.06 5.86
C VAL A 98 -8.05 11.75 6.24
N PHE A 99 -8.81 10.76 6.75
CA PHE A 99 -8.29 9.44 7.07
C PHE A 99 -7.77 8.70 5.83
N ALA A 100 -8.42 8.88 4.67
CA ALA A 100 -7.95 8.30 3.42
C ALA A 100 -6.59 8.87 2.99
N TYR A 101 -6.38 10.18 3.15
CA TYR A 101 -5.08 10.81 2.88
C TYR A 101 -3.99 10.30 3.83
N HIS A 102 -4.29 10.05 5.10
CA HIS A 102 -3.34 9.44 6.04
C HIS A 102 -2.96 8.00 5.63
N ILE A 103 -3.91 7.21 5.12
CA ILE A 103 -3.64 5.88 4.58
C ILE A 103 -2.76 5.96 3.33
N MET A 104 -3.06 6.89 2.41
CA MET A 104 -2.22 7.15 1.22
C MET A 104 -0.82 7.63 1.59
N GLY A 105 -0.69 8.49 2.61
CA GLY A 105 0.60 8.94 3.14
C GLY A 105 1.40 7.79 3.74
N PHE A 106 0.76 6.95 4.55
CA PHE A 106 1.38 5.72 5.08
C PHE A 106 1.90 4.81 3.96
N ALA A 107 1.11 4.61 2.91
CA ALA A 107 1.52 3.83 1.74
C ALA A 107 2.64 4.48 0.93
N THR A 108 2.59 5.80 0.77
CA THR A 108 3.64 6.58 0.10
C THR A 108 4.98 6.39 0.79
N GLY A 109 5.03 6.48 2.13
CA GLY A 109 6.25 6.26 2.90
C GLY A 109 6.83 4.85 2.72
N TYR A 110 5.97 3.83 2.66
CA TYR A 110 6.38 2.47 2.34
C TYR A 110 6.96 2.32 0.92
N PHE A 111 6.28 2.83 -0.11
CA PHE A 111 6.75 2.68 -1.49
C PHE A 111 8.11 3.33 -1.71
N VAL A 112 8.34 4.50 -1.11
CA VAL A 112 9.65 5.15 -1.15
C VAL A 112 10.71 4.28 -0.46
N HIS A 113 10.39 3.67 0.67
CA HIS A 113 11.28 2.72 1.35
C HIS A 113 11.59 1.48 0.49
N ASP A 114 10.58 0.86 -0.12
CA ASP A 114 10.75 -0.33 -0.97
C ASP A 114 11.60 -0.01 -2.22
N ILE A 115 11.36 1.13 -2.87
CA ILE A 115 12.19 1.58 -4.00
C ILE A 115 13.64 1.77 -3.56
N TYR A 116 13.87 2.45 -2.43
CA TYR A 116 15.21 2.64 -1.88
C TYR A 116 15.91 1.31 -1.59
N HIS A 117 15.21 0.37 -0.93
CA HIS A 117 15.74 -0.95 -0.59
C HIS A 117 16.10 -1.76 -1.85
N ASN A 118 15.23 -1.79 -2.86
CA ASN A 118 15.49 -2.51 -4.11
C ASN A 118 16.64 -1.90 -4.93
N ILE A 119 16.81 -0.58 -4.92
CA ILE A 119 17.94 0.09 -5.60
C ILE A 119 19.27 -0.29 -4.92
N CYS A 120 19.31 -0.26 -3.58
CA CYS A 120 20.51 -0.63 -2.83
C CYS A 120 20.82 -2.13 -2.85
N GLY A 121 19.81 -2.99 -3.02
CA GLY A 121 19.93 -4.45 -3.03
C GLY A 121 20.47 -5.08 -4.32
N GLY A 122 20.73 -4.27 -5.35
CA GLY A 122 21.19 -4.74 -6.67
C GLY A 122 20.02 -5.04 -7.61
N VAL A 123 19.91 -4.23 -8.66
CA VAL A 123 18.74 -4.22 -9.54
C VAL A 123 18.78 -5.40 -10.53
N GLY A 124 17.87 -6.36 -10.37
CA GLY A 124 17.56 -7.36 -11.40
C GLY A 124 16.36 -6.95 -12.25
N LEU A 125 16.17 -7.55 -13.44
CA LEU A 125 15.04 -7.25 -14.35
C LEU A 125 13.67 -7.37 -13.67
N ARG A 126 13.51 -8.36 -12.78
CA ARG A 126 12.27 -8.56 -12.02
C ARG A 126 12.05 -7.50 -10.94
N SER A 127 13.12 -6.91 -10.40
CA SER A 127 13.01 -5.80 -9.44
C SER A 127 12.62 -4.50 -10.14
N LEU A 128 12.98 -4.31 -11.42
CA LEU A 128 12.57 -3.15 -12.20
C LEU A 128 11.06 -3.08 -12.43
N GLU A 129 10.42 -4.20 -12.73
CA GLU A 129 8.96 -4.26 -12.92
C GLU A 129 8.22 -3.74 -11.68
N ILE A 130 8.66 -4.18 -10.48
CA ILE A 130 8.08 -3.77 -9.20
C ILE A 130 8.37 -2.29 -8.92
N ILE A 131 9.59 -1.82 -9.17
CA ILE A 131 9.95 -0.40 -9.00
C ILE A 131 9.09 0.49 -9.90
N LEU A 132 8.92 0.12 -11.18
CA LEU A 132 8.09 0.86 -12.12
C LEU A 132 6.61 0.87 -11.70
N HIS A 133 6.12 -0.25 -11.17
CA HIS A 133 4.80 -0.32 -10.57
C HIS A 133 4.66 0.68 -9.40
N HIS A 134 5.57 0.66 -8.43
CA HIS A 134 5.54 1.60 -7.29
C HIS A 134 5.65 3.07 -7.73
N ILE A 135 6.48 3.39 -8.73
CA ILE A 135 6.55 4.74 -9.32
C ILE A 135 5.21 5.16 -9.93
N THR A 136 4.51 4.22 -10.59
CA THR A 136 3.19 4.48 -11.18
C THR A 136 2.15 4.77 -10.10
N VAL A 137 2.14 3.97 -9.03
CA VAL A 137 1.24 4.15 -7.88
C VAL A 137 1.54 5.48 -7.15
N LEU A 138 2.80 5.80 -6.91
CA LEU A 138 3.21 7.07 -6.30
C LEU A 138 2.79 8.28 -7.14
N THR A 139 2.93 8.21 -8.47
CA THR A 139 2.45 9.25 -9.38
C THR A 139 0.93 9.40 -9.28
N CYS A 140 0.19 8.29 -9.22
CA CYS A 140 -1.26 8.31 -9.04
C CYS A 140 -1.65 8.98 -7.72
N PHE A 141 -1.01 8.62 -6.61
CA PHE A 141 -1.28 9.23 -5.30
C PHE A 141 -0.95 10.71 -5.27
N PHE A 142 0.14 11.13 -5.92
CA PHE A 142 0.48 12.53 -6.06
C PHE A 142 -0.61 13.32 -6.79
N VAL A 143 -1.15 12.77 -7.89
CA VAL A 143 -2.25 13.40 -8.65
C VAL A 143 -3.53 13.45 -7.80
N VAL A 144 -3.95 12.34 -7.19
CA VAL A 144 -5.14 12.27 -6.31
C VAL A 144 -5.05 13.26 -5.15
N SER A 145 -3.87 13.36 -4.52
CA SER A 145 -3.63 14.28 -3.41
C SER A 145 -3.59 15.75 -3.87
N SER A 146 -3.08 16.02 -5.08
CA SER A 146 -2.98 17.38 -5.61
C SER A 146 -4.34 17.94 -6.04
N TYR A 147 -5.18 17.10 -6.65
CA TYR A 147 -6.48 17.52 -7.19
C TYR A 147 -7.66 17.25 -6.25
N ARG A 148 -7.44 16.48 -5.16
CA ARG A 148 -8.47 16.08 -4.18
C ARG A 148 -9.71 15.44 -4.82
N ILE A 149 -9.46 14.63 -5.84
CA ILE A 149 -10.48 13.86 -6.57
C ILE A 149 -10.02 12.41 -6.67
N LEU A 150 -10.96 11.48 -6.85
CA LEU A 150 -10.70 10.05 -7.03
C LEU A 150 -10.00 9.39 -5.82
N VAL A 151 -10.22 9.92 -4.61
CA VAL A 151 -9.68 9.36 -3.36
C VAL A 151 -10.15 7.92 -3.14
N CYS A 152 -11.40 7.65 -3.47
CA CYS A 152 -11.98 6.30 -3.40
C CYS A 152 -11.23 5.30 -4.30
N TYR A 153 -10.81 5.70 -5.51
CA TYR A 153 -10.00 4.87 -6.39
C TYR A 153 -8.61 4.58 -5.82
N ALA A 154 -7.99 5.54 -5.12
CA ALA A 154 -6.71 5.31 -4.45
C ALA A 154 -6.84 4.24 -3.34
N LEU A 155 -7.92 4.27 -2.56
CA LEU A 155 -8.20 3.25 -1.54
C LEU A 155 -8.47 1.87 -2.15
N PHE A 156 -9.22 1.81 -3.25
CA PHE A 156 -9.38 0.54 -3.99
C PHE A 156 -8.06 0.02 -4.56
N GLY A 157 -7.17 0.91 -5.04
CA GLY A 157 -5.83 0.54 -5.45
C GLY A 157 -5.06 -0.17 -4.34
N LEU A 158 -5.11 0.36 -3.12
CA LEU A 158 -4.47 -0.25 -1.94
C LEU A 158 -5.11 -1.58 -1.54
N LEU A 159 -6.42 -1.75 -1.73
CA LEU A 159 -7.10 -3.04 -1.53
C LEU A 159 -6.66 -4.08 -2.57
N MET A 160 -6.52 -3.69 -3.84
CA MET A 160 -6.04 -4.59 -4.89
C MET A 160 -4.57 -5.00 -4.67
N GLU A 161 -3.79 -4.13 -4.03
CA GLU A 161 -2.40 -4.39 -3.71
C GLU A 161 -2.21 -5.48 -2.64
N LEU A 162 -3.19 -5.69 -1.75
CA LEU A 162 -3.23 -6.89 -0.91
C LEU A 162 -3.20 -8.16 -1.77
N ASN A 163 -4.05 -8.21 -2.80
CA ASN A 163 -4.21 -9.38 -3.66
C ASN A 163 -2.94 -9.64 -4.50
N SER A 164 -2.33 -8.59 -5.05
CA SER A 164 -1.08 -8.70 -5.83
C SER A 164 0.11 -9.14 -4.98
N ILE A 165 0.21 -8.70 -3.71
CA ILE A 165 1.29 -9.09 -2.80
C ILE A 165 1.21 -10.58 -2.44
N PHE A 166 0.02 -11.15 -2.25
CA PHE A 166 -0.16 -12.59 -2.07
C PHE A 166 0.13 -13.41 -3.34
N LEU A 167 -0.06 -12.83 -4.53
CA LEU A 167 0.36 -13.46 -5.78
C LEU A 167 1.89 -13.49 -5.92
N HIS A 168 2.57 -12.39 -5.61
CA HIS A 168 4.04 -12.33 -5.61
C HIS A 168 4.66 -13.21 -4.51
N ALA A 169 4.02 -13.29 -3.33
CA ALA A 169 4.35 -14.22 -2.26
C ALA A 169 4.44 -15.67 -2.74
N ARG A 170 3.42 -16.12 -3.48
CA ARG A 170 3.39 -17.46 -4.06
C ARG A 170 4.59 -17.71 -4.96
N GLN A 171 4.96 -16.74 -5.79
CA GLN A 171 6.08 -16.86 -6.71
C GLN A 171 7.43 -16.89 -5.97
N VAL A 172 7.59 -16.15 -4.86
CA VAL A 172 8.80 -16.18 -4.03
C VAL A 172 8.93 -17.52 -3.28
N LEU A 173 7.84 -18.04 -2.73
CA LEU A 173 7.82 -19.34 -2.04
C LEU A 173 8.17 -20.50 -2.99
N ILE A 174 7.67 -20.44 -4.23
CA ILE A 174 8.00 -21.41 -5.29
C ILE A 174 9.49 -21.28 -5.67
N PHE A 175 10.02 -20.06 -5.79
CA PHE A 175 11.41 -19.82 -6.12
C PHE A 175 12.39 -20.32 -5.04
N LEU A 176 12.00 -20.25 -3.76
CA LEU A 176 12.78 -20.75 -2.63
C LEU A 176 12.67 -22.27 -2.43
N ASN A 177 11.99 -23.00 -3.34
CA ASN A 177 11.77 -24.45 -3.29
C ASN A 177 11.21 -24.94 -1.93
N ILE A 178 10.43 -24.09 -1.27
CA ILE A 178 9.82 -24.41 0.03
C ILE A 178 8.68 -25.40 -0.21
N ALA A 179 8.70 -26.52 0.51
CA ALA A 179 7.71 -27.57 0.36
C ALA A 179 6.26 -27.03 0.53
N PRO A 180 5.29 -27.49 -0.29
CA PRO A 180 3.89 -27.02 -0.30
C PRO A 180 3.12 -27.25 1.01
N ARG A 181 3.75 -27.87 2.02
CA ARG A 181 3.22 -28.05 3.38
C ARG A 181 3.58 -26.91 4.35
N SER A 182 4.38 -25.93 3.95
CA SER A 182 4.77 -24.84 4.85
C SER A 182 3.58 -23.93 5.22
N LEU A 183 3.59 -23.42 6.46
CA LEU A 183 2.56 -22.53 6.99
C LEU A 183 2.37 -21.29 6.08
N ALA A 184 3.45 -20.81 5.48
CA ALA A 184 3.44 -19.69 4.53
C ALA A 184 2.59 -19.97 3.28
N TYR A 185 2.62 -21.21 2.74
CA TYR A 185 1.79 -21.56 1.57
C TYR A 185 0.30 -21.60 1.92
N ARG A 186 -0.04 -22.09 3.11
CA ARG A 186 -1.43 -22.15 3.60
C ARG A 186 -1.99 -20.77 3.94
N VAL A 187 -1.20 -19.92 4.59
CA VAL A 187 -1.58 -18.53 4.88
C VAL A 187 -1.79 -17.77 3.58
N ASN A 188 -0.93 -17.96 2.58
CA ASN A 188 -1.10 -17.31 1.28
C ASN A 188 -2.37 -17.77 0.54
N ALA A 189 -2.72 -19.06 0.64
CA ALA A 189 -3.96 -19.57 0.05
C ALA A 189 -5.22 -19.01 0.76
N VAL A 190 -5.20 -18.92 2.09
CA VAL A 190 -6.30 -18.31 2.86
C VAL A 190 -6.42 -16.81 2.56
N ALA A 191 -5.28 -16.12 2.47
CA ALA A 191 -5.23 -14.69 2.18
C ALA A 191 -5.77 -14.37 0.77
N ASN A 192 -5.46 -15.20 -0.22
CA ASN A 192 -5.98 -15.08 -1.58
C ASN A 192 -7.50 -15.32 -1.64
N ILE A 193 -8.03 -16.24 -0.80
CA ILE A 193 -9.47 -16.46 -0.67
C ILE A 193 -10.15 -15.27 0.01
N SER A 194 -9.54 -14.69 1.05
CA SER A 194 -10.09 -13.50 1.70
C SER A 194 -10.05 -12.26 0.81
N ALA A 195 -9.01 -12.10 -0.01
CA ALA A 195 -8.96 -11.02 -1.00
C ALA A 195 -10.10 -11.14 -2.02
N TYR A 196 -10.36 -12.34 -2.53
CA TYR A 196 -11.50 -12.60 -3.41
C TYR A 196 -12.85 -12.27 -2.75
N GLN A 197 -13.02 -12.62 -1.48
CA GLN A 197 -14.24 -12.30 -0.73
C GLN A 197 -14.41 -10.81 -0.49
N ILE A 198 -13.32 -10.07 -0.28
CA ILE A 198 -13.32 -8.62 -0.15
C ILE A 198 -13.67 -7.98 -1.50
N ASP A 199 -13.07 -8.43 -2.60
CA ASP A 199 -13.37 -7.93 -3.95
C ASP A 199 -14.84 -8.17 -4.33
N ASP A 200 -15.41 -9.32 -3.94
CA ASP A 200 -16.82 -9.65 -4.16
C ASP A 200 -17.77 -8.80 -3.29
N PHE A 201 -17.40 -8.59 -2.02
CA PHE A 201 -18.13 -7.69 -1.11
C PHE A 201 -18.11 -6.24 -1.60
N VAL A 202 -16.94 -5.74 -2.01
CA VAL A 202 -16.79 -4.41 -2.61
C VAL A 202 -17.61 -4.29 -3.90
N SER A 203 -17.57 -5.33 -4.76
CA SER A 203 -18.37 -5.34 -5.99
C SER A 203 -19.88 -5.33 -5.72
N SER A 204 -20.32 -5.92 -4.61
CA SER A 204 -21.72 -5.86 -4.17
C SER A 204 -22.11 -4.46 -3.67
N LEU A 205 -21.21 -3.77 -2.95
CA LEU A 205 -21.42 -2.38 -2.48
C LEU A 205 -21.50 -1.35 -3.62
N ILE A 206 -20.90 -1.63 -4.78
CA ILE A 206 -20.93 -0.73 -5.95
C ILE A 206 -22.20 -0.96 -6.80
N ARG A 207 -22.88 -2.10 -6.64
CA ARG A 207 -24.07 -2.45 -7.45
C ARG A 207 -25.40 -1.96 -6.89
N ASP A 208 -25.46 -1.63 -5.61
CA ASP A 208 -26.64 -1.09 -4.92
C ASP A 208 -26.63 0.45 -4.90
#